data_AF-A0A4Y2M7A3-F1
#
_entry.id   AF-A0A4Y2M7A3-F1
#
_cell.length_a   1.000
_cell.length_b   1.000
_cell.length_c   1.000
_cell.angle_alpha   90.00
_cell.angle_beta   90.00
_cell.angle_gamma   90.00
#
_symmetry.space_group_name_H-M   'P 1'
#
loop_
_entity.id
_entity.type
_entity.pdbx_description
1 polymer ?
#
loop_
_entity_poly.entity_id
_entity_poly.type
_entity_poly.pdbx_seq_one_letter_code
_entity_poly.pdbx_strand_id
1 'polypeptide(L)'
;MDRSILIKDQQYLFDISMAIKSGNCKEDLAVRDPGPLSHSRWLTTANRTLRLYLSEESPTPELQEIVVFILKSCAPMWFSIKTSKYFTEGPKLVYQSIQSSRYLPDDLHNIV
;
A
#
# COMPACT_ATOMS: atom_id res chain seq x y z
N MET A 1 -2.36 -14.05 -5.29
CA MET A 1 -3.60 -13.35 -5.69
C MET A 1 -3.71 -13.45 -7.19
N ASP A 2 -4.88 -13.82 -7.71
CA ASP A 2 -5.11 -13.74 -9.15
C ASP A 2 -5.06 -12.25 -9.57
N ARG A 3 -4.22 -11.90 -10.53
CA ARG A 3 -4.06 -10.52 -11.00
C ARG A 3 -5.22 -10.09 -11.91
N SER A 4 -5.95 -11.03 -12.50
CA SER A 4 -7.04 -10.75 -13.43
C SER A 4 -8.22 -10.00 -12.79
N ILE A 5 -8.37 -10.09 -11.47
CA ILE A 5 -9.45 -9.43 -10.71
C ILE A 5 -9.10 -8.00 -10.28
N LEU A 6 -7.86 -7.55 -10.54
CA LEU A 6 -7.38 -6.23 -10.17
C LEU A 6 -7.64 -5.21 -11.27
N ILE A 7 -8.23 -4.08 -10.90
CA ILE A 7 -8.30 -2.90 -11.78
C ILE A 7 -6.94 -2.17 -11.76
N LYS A 8 -6.74 -1.26 -12.74
CA LYS A 8 -5.43 -0.66 -13.04
C LYS A 8 -4.67 -0.09 -11.84
N ASP A 9 -5.35 0.67 -10.99
CA ASP A 9 -4.77 1.30 -9.79
C ASP A 9 -4.42 0.27 -8.70
N GLN A 10 -5.18 -0.81 -8.56
CA GLN A 10 -4.88 -1.90 -7.62
C GLN A 10 -3.72 -2.77 -8.12
N GLN A 11 -3.67 -3.02 -9.43
CA GLN A 11 -2.55 -3.71 -10.05
C GLN A 11 -1.26 -2.89 -9.92
N TYR A 12 -1.35 -1.58 -10.10
CA TYR A 12 -0.24 -0.66 -9.86
C TYR A 12 0.24 -0.76 -8.41
N LEU A 13 -0.66 -0.68 -7.41
CA LEU A 13 -0.29 -0.82 -6.00
C LEU A 13 0.45 -2.13 -5.74
N PHE A 14 -0.04 -3.24 -6.29
CA PHE A 14 0.59 -4.54 -6.13
C PHE A 14 2.01 -4.54 -6.70
N ASP A 15 2.16 -4.12 -7.96
CA ASP A 15 3.44 -4.16 -8.66
C ASP A 15 4.48 -3.22 -8.02
N ILE A 16 4.10 -2.00 -7.65
CA ILE A 16 5.02 -1.05 -7.01
C ILE A 16 5.39 -1.50 -5.59
N SER A 17 4.46 -2.11 -4.85
CA SER A 17 4.75 -2.66 -3.52
C SER A 17 5.76 -3.81 -3.61
N MET A 18 5.64 -4.66 -4.63
CA MET A 18 6.58 -5.75 -4.88
C MET A 18 7.94 -5.23 -5.35
N ALA A 19 7.97 -4.20 -6.19
CA ALA A 19 9.21 -3.56 -6.62
C ALA A 19 10.00 -3.02 -5.44
N ILE A 20 9.35 -2.27 -4.54
CA ILE A 20 10.01 -1.72 -3.35
C ILE A 20 10.48 -2.84 -2.41
N LYS A 21 9.62 -3.83 -2.12
CA LYS A 21 9.99 -4.95 -1.23
C LYS A 21 11.14 -5.80 -1.76
N SER A 22 11.26 -5.94 -3.08
CA SER A 22 12.32 -6.75 -3.71
C SER A 22 13.57 -5.95 -4.07
N GLY A 23 13.52 -4.63 -4.01
CA GLY A 23 14.56 -3.74 -4.55
C GLY A 23 14.64 -3.73 -6.08
N ASN A 24 13.78 -4.49 -6.78
CA ASN A 24 13.81 -4.62 -8.23
C ASN A 24 12.68 -3.80 -8.86
N CYS A 25 12.99 -2.58 -9.28
CA CYS A 25 12.04 -1.73 -9.99
C CYS A 25 12.12 -1.94 -11.50
N LYS A 26 10.99 -2.26 -12.13
CA LYS A 26 10.90 -2.30 -13.60
C LYS A 26 10.72 -0.87 -14.13
N GLU A 27 11.45 -0.53 -15.18
CA GLU A 27 11.39 0.79 -15.84
C GLU A 27 9.96 1.19 -16.25
N ASP A 28 9.13 0.20 -16.63
CA ASP A 28 7.77 0.44 -17.06
C ASP A 28 6.84 0.92 -15.93
N LEU A 29 7.20 0.73 -14.66
CA LEU A 29 6.42 1.25 -13.53
C LEU A 29 6.41 2.79 -13.49
N ALA A 30 7.50 3.43 -13.90
CA ALA A 30 7.63 4.89 -13.85
C ALA A 30 6.66 5.59 -14.82
N VAL A 31 6.38 4.97 -15.96
CA VAL A 31 5.55 5.54 -17.04
C VAL A 31 4.06 5.21 -16.92
N ARG A 32 3.69 4.25 -16.07
CA ARG A 32 2.28 3.90 -15.84
C ARG A 32 1.56 5.02 -15.09
N ASP A 33 0.33 5.31 -15.52
CA ASP A 33 -0.55 6.23 -14.81
C ASP A 33 -1.10 5.57 -13.53
N PRO A 34 -0.81 6.10 -12.33
CA PRO A 34 -1.38 5.60 -11.07
C PRO A 34 -2.88 5.93 -10.92
N GLY A 35 -3.45 6.68 -11.87
CA GLY A 35 -4.85 7.07 -11.94
C GLY A 35 -5.10 8.54 -11.53
N PRO A 36 -6.31 9.06 -11.82
CA PRO A 36 -6.70 10.42 -11.48
C PRO A 36 -6.76 10.60 -9.96
N LEU A 37 -6.33 11.78 -9.49
CA LEU A 37 -6.42 12.14 -8.07
C LEU A 37 -7.90 12.31 -7.70
N SER A 38 -8.43 11.40 -6.89
CA SER A 38 -9.77 11.51 -6.32
C SER A 38 -9.63 11.60 -4.81
N HIS A 39 -10.18 12.64 -4.19
CA HIS A 39 -10.09 12.87 -2.74
C HIS A 39 -10.61 11.70 -1.89
N SER A 40 -11.50 10.86 -2.46
CA SER A 40 -12.06 9.66 -1.82
C SER A 40 -11.21 8.39 -1.97
N ARG A 41 -10.10 8.40 -2.72
CA ARG A 41 -9.35 7.18 -3.07
C ARG A 41 -7.96 7.19 -2.46
N TRP A 42 -7.84 6.68 -1.23
CA TRP A 42 -6.56 6.45 -0.53
C TRP A 42 -5.53 5.70 -1.42
N LEU A 43 -6.01 4.81 -2.29
CA LEU A 43 -5.20 3.99 -3.19
C LEU A 43 -4.34 4.83 -4.15
N THR A 44 -4.89 5.92 -4.71
CA THR A 44 -4.15 6.80 -5.62
C THR A 44 -3.09 7.59 -4.86
N THR A 45 -3.40 8.06 -3.66
CA THR A 45 -2.42 8.72 -2.79
C THR A 45 -1.27 7.77 -2.45
N ALA A 46 -1.59 6.54 -2.01
CA ALA A 46 -0.58 5.51 -1.71
C ALA A 46 0.31 5.21 -2.93
N ASN A 47 -0.29 4.99 -4.11
CA ASN A 47 0.47 4.73 -5.33
C ASN A 47 1.43 5.86 -5.69
N ARG A 48 1.01 7.12 -5.52
CA ARG A 48 1.85 8.29 -5.79
C ARG A 48 2.94 8.46 -4.75
N THR A 49 2.67 8.22 -3.47
CA THR A 49 3.67 8.24 -2.40
C THR A 49 4.74 7.17 -2.62
N LEU A 50 4.35 5.95 -2.99
CA LEU A 50 5.30 4.88 -3.32
C LEU A 50 6.11 5.21 -4.57
N ARG A 51 5.51 5.88 -5.57
CA ARG A 51 6.25 6.35 -6.75
C ARG A 51 7.25 7.44 -6.41
N LEU A 52 6.87 8.40 -5.56
CA LEU A 52 7.75 9.44 -5.06
C LEU A 52 8.96 8.82 -4.35
N TYR A 53 8.74 7.85 -3.46
CA TYR A 53 9.81 7.15 -2.78
C TYR A 53 10.82 6.50 -3.73
N LEU A 54 10.37 5.89 -4.83
CA LEU A 54 11.26 5.29 -5.83
C LEU A 54 12.02 6.31 -6.69
N SER A 55 11.50 7.54 -6.82
CA SER A 55 12.18 8.61 -7.58
C SER A 55 13.18 9.40 -6.76
N GLU A 56 13.17 9.29 -5.43
CA GLU A 56 14.10 9.98 -4.55
C GLU A 56 15.38 9.16 -4.34
N GLU A 57 16.54 9.75 -4.60
CA GLU A 57 17.83 9.12 -4.31
C GLU A 57 18.07 8.99 -2.80
N SER A 58 17.57 9.96 -2.02
CA SER A 58 17.72 10.03 -0.57
C SER A 58 16.38 10.41 0.10
N PRO A 59 15.41 9.49 0.17
CA PRO A 59 14.10 9.76 0.75
C PRO A 59 14.19 10.15 2.23
N THR A 60 13.39 11.14 2.64
CA THR A 60 13.38 11.62 4.03
C THR A 60 12.89 10.54 5.01
N PRO A 61 13.26 10.61 6.30
CA PRO A 61 12.77 9.66 7.31
C PRO A 61 11.25 9.58 7.36
N GLU A 62 10.56 10.71 7.21
CA GLU A 62 9.09 10.78 7.23
C GLU A 62 8.49 10.06 6.02
N LEU A 63 9.07 10.25 4.83
CA LEU A 63 8.63 9.54 3.62
C LEU A 63 8.87 8.02 3.77
N GLN A 64 10.03 7.63 4.31
CA GLN A 64 10.34 6.22 4.59
C GLN A 64 9.32 5.60 5.55
N GLU A 65 8.95 6.31 6.61
CA GLU A 65 7.97 5.84 7.60
C GLU A 65 6.58 5.63 6.97
N ILE A 66 6.11 6.60 6.19
CA ILE A 66 4.83 6.49 5.46
C ILE A 66 4.87 5.30 4.48
N VAL A 67 5.96 5.12 3.75
CA VAL A 67 6.14 3.99 2.81
C VAL A 67 6.10 2.66 3.54
N VAL A 68 6.80 2.54 4.67
CA VAL A 68 6.77 1.34 5.51
C VAL A 68 5.35 1.05 5.98
N PHE A 69 4.60 2.08 6.40
CA PHE A 69 3.20 1.93 6.79
C PHE A 69 2.29 1.45 5.67
N ILE A 70 2.40 2.04 4.49
CA ILE A 70 1.65 1.59 3.31
C ILE A 70 1.96 0.11 3.00
N LEU A 71 3.23 -0.29 3.05
CA LEU A 71 3.68 -1.63 2.65
C LEU A 71 3.39 -2.72 3.69
N LYS A 72 3.36 -2.38 4.98
CA LYS A 72 3.13 -3.31 6.09
C LYS A 72 1.66 -3.41 6.51
N SER A 73 0.92 -2.31 6.43
CA SER A 73 -0.46 -2.24 6.93
C SER A 73 -1.46 -2.03 5.79
N CYS A 74 -1.44 -0.87 5.12
CA CYS A 74 -2.51 -0.48 4.20
C CYS A 74 -2.66 -1.43 2.99
N ALA A 75 -1.56 -1.71 2.28
CA ALA A 75 -1.60 -2.55 1.09
C ALA A 75 -1.99 -4.01 1.41
N PRO A 76 -1.37 -4.68 2.41
CA PRO A 76 -1.81 -6.01 2.82
C PRO A 76 -3.29 -6.05 3.24
N MET A 77 -3.75 -5.09 4.04
CA MET A 77 -5.16 -5.00 4.46
C MET A 77 -6.09 -4.89 3.26
N TRP A 78 -5.77 -4.02 2.30
CA TRP A 78 -6.57 -3.84 1.09
C TRP A 78 -6.74 -5.14 0.29
N PHE A 79 -5.63 -5.85 0.04
CA PHE A 79 -5.68 -7.11 -0.71
C PHE A 79 -6.38 -8.22 0.08
N SER A 80 -6.23 -8.26 1.41
CA SER A 80 -6.97 -9.19 2.28
C SER A 80 -8.48 -8.94 2.22
N ILE A 81 -8.92 -7.67 2.26
CA ILE A 81 -10.34 -7.31 2.09
C ILE A 81 -10.82 -7.67 0.69
N LYS A 82 -10.07 -7.30 -0.36
CA LYS A 82 -10.45 -7.53 -1.76
C LYS A 82 -10.59 -9.01 -2.11
N THR A 83 -9.80 -9.87 -1.47
CA THR A 83 -9.83 -11.32 -1.67
C THR A 83 -10.76 -12.05 -0.71
N SER A 84 -11.27 -11.38 0.32
CA SER A 84 -12.22 -11.95 1.26
C SER A 84 -13.55 -12.25 0.55
N LYS A 85 -14.09 -13.45 0.83
CA LYS A 85 -15.32 -13.94 0.20
C LYS A 85 -16.54 -13.86 1.10
N TYR A 86 -16.34 -13.81 2.42
CA TYR A 86 -17.40 -13.96 3.40
C TYR A 86 -17.35 -12.87 4.46
N PHE A 87 -18.52 -12.40 4.87
CA PHE A 87 -18.65 -11.42 5.95
C PHE A 87 -18.07 -11.95 7.28
N THR A 88 -18.14 -13.26 7.51
CA THR A 88 -17.60 -13.91 8.70
C THR A 88 -16.08 -13.77 8.85
N GLU A 89 -15.35 -13.40 7.78
CA GLU A 89 -13.91 -13.10 7.86
C GLU A 89 -13.63 -11.70 8.44
N GLY A 90 -14.66 -10.85 8.59
CA GLY A 90 -14.53 -9.48 9.09
C GLY A 90 -13.72 -9.37 10.39
N PRO A 91 -14.05 -10.10 11.47
CA PRO A 91 -13.30 -10.08 12.72
C PRO A 91 -11.81 -10.43 12.55
N LYS A 92 -11.52 -11.39 11.67
CA LYS A 92 -10.13 -11.80 11.37
C LYS A 92 -9.37 -10.70 10.63
N LEU A 93 -10.00 -10.03 9.67
CA LEU A 93 -9.40 -8.90 8.95
C LEU A 93 -9.11 -7.72 9.88
N VAL A 94 -10.03 -7.40 10.79
CA VAL A 94 -9.84 -6.37 11.82
C VAL A 94 -8.67 -6.72 12.72
N TYR A 95 -8.63 -7.96 13.22
CA TYR A 95 -7.51 -8.42 14.05
C TYR A 95 -6.17 -8.34 13.31
N GLN A 96 -6.11 -8.77 12.05
CA GLN A 96 -4.91 -8.68 11.21
C GLN A 96 -4.46 -7.23 11.00
N SER A 97 -5.40 -6.30 10.76
CA SER A 97 -5.11 -4.87 10.65
C SER A 97 -4.44 -4.36 11.93
N ILE A 98 -5.03 -4.64 13.10
CA ILE A 98 -4.47 -4.25 14.41
C ILE A 98 -3.08 -4.87 14.61
N GLN A 99 -2.88 -6.14 14.28
CA GLN A 99 -1.55 -6.76 14.40
C GLN A 99 -0.52 -6.08 13.50
N SER A 100 -0.91 -5.72 12.28
CA SER A 100 -0.01 -5.13 11.29
C SER A 100 0.43 -3.71 11.62
N SER A 101 -0.31 -2.97 12.45
CA SER A 101 0.03 -1.60 12.85
C SER A 101 0.87 -1.51 14.13
N ARG A 102 0.91 -2.55 14.98
CA ARG A 102 1.58 -2.57 16.30
C ARG A 102 3.07 -2.21 16.33
N TYR A 103 3.74 -2.20 15.18
CA TYR A 103 5.15 -1.82 15.11
C TYR A 103 5.33 -0.29 15.12
N LEU A 104 4.26 0.48 14.92
CA LEU A 104 4.30 1.93 14.94
C LEU A 104 4.63 2.43 16.37
N PRO A 105 5.29 3.59 16.48
CA PRO A 105 5.52 4.22 17.77
C PRO A 105 4.21 4.79 18.35
N ASP A 106 4.19 5.01 19.67
CA ASP A 106 2.99 5.38 20.42
C ASP A 106 2.37 6.72 19.99
N ASP A 107 3.20 7.67 19.56
CA ASP A 107 2.76 8.96 19.02
C ASP A 107 1.94 8.79 17.73
N LEU A 108 2.30 7.82 16.89
CA LEU A 108 1.56 7.47 15.67
C LEU A 108 0.35 6.57 15.94
N HIS A 109 0.40 5.72 16.97
CA HIS A 109 -0.76 4.92 17.39
C HIS A 109 -1.98 5.77 17.78
N ASN A 110 -1.79 6.99 18.26
CA ASN A 110 -2.90 7.87 18.64
C ASN A 110 -3.58 8.56 17.44
N ILE A 111 -3.01 8.45 16.25
CA ILE A 111 -3.49 9.10 15.02
C ILE A 111 -4.23 8.11 14.10
N VAL A 112 -3.92 6.81 14.22
CA VAL A 112 -4.40 5.72 13.35
C VAL A 112 -5.45 4.88 14.06
#